data_AF-A0AAJ6CNC6-F1
#
_entry.id   AF-A0AAJ6CNC6-F1
#
_cell.length_a   1.000
_cell.length_b   1.000
_cell.length_c   1.000
_cell.angle_alpha   90.00
_cell.angle_beta   90.00
_cell.angle_gamma   90.00
#
_symmetry.space_group_name_H-M   'P 1'
#
loop_
_entity.id
_entity.type
_entity.pdbx_description
1 polymer ?
#
loop_
_entity_poly.entity_id
_entity_poly.type
_entity_poly.pdbx_seq_one_letter_code
_entity_poly.pdbx_strand_id
1 'polypeptide(L)'
;MVAGHAIWKGDDPALIMNDTSWLLEDYQRGGSVKTFVKHIEEGLKIAVEDKSSLLVFSGGQTRRQSWKTEAESYYHLALTMSKGLPFFSDSQEDPSQSRLPFEPLDKSKAARASRYMGANEYFDLGRLRMTTEDYALDSFQNFLFSIARFYEFTGTYPQKITVVSYEFKKRRFVDLHAHALRWPSNKLIPGGTQRLNYHGT
;
A
#
# COMPACT_ATOMS: atom_id res chain seq x y z
N MET A 1 0.44 0.55 -6.58
CA MET A 1 1.73 0.43 -5.87
C MET A 1 2.30 1.81 -5.62
N VAL A 2 2.98 1.98 -4.49
CA VAL A 2 3.76 3.18 -4.15
C VAL A 2 5.21 2.74 -4.03
N ALA A 3 6.10 3.33 -4.84
CA ALA A 3 7.53 3.02 -4.77
C ALA A 3 8.19 3.85 -3.66
N GLY A 4 8.92 3.18 -2.78
CA GLY A 4 9.77 3.76 -1.75
C GLY A 4 10.98 4.48 -2.34
N HIS A 5 11.46 5.51 -1.64
CA HIS A 5 12.75 6.17 -1.93
C HIS A 5 13.48 6.66 -0.67
N ALA A 6 12.89 6.50 0.51
CA ALA A 6 13.41 6.95 1.80
C ALA A 6 12.75 6.18 2.94
N ILE A 7 13.31 6.27 4.15
CA ILE A 7 12.78 5.59 5.33
C ILE A 7 12.35 6.64 6.35
N TRP A 8 11.09 6.60 6.77
CA TRP A 8 10.63 7.35 7.93
C TRP A 8 11.06 6.63 9.21
N LYS A 9 11.66 7.35 10.17
CA LYS A 9 12.22 6.76 11.39
C LYS A 9 11.14 6.16 12.30
N GLY A 10 9.92 6.71 12.25
CA GLY A 10 8.82 6.34 13.13
C GLY A 10 8.78 7.19 14.41
N ASP A 11 9.26 8.43 14.32
CA ASP A 11 9.25 9.40 15.41
C ASP A 11 7.84 10.02 15.58
N ASP A 12 7.75 11.23 16.11
CA ASP A 12 6.50 11.96 16.29
C ASP A 12 5.77 12.24 14.95
N PRO A 13 4.47 11.90 14.82
CA PRO A 13 3.65 12.24 13.67
C PRO A 13 3.63 13.75 13.35
N ALA A 14 3.75 14.62 14.35
CA ALA A 14 3.80 16.06 14.14
C ALA A 14 5.05 16.51 13.36
N LEU A 15 6.11 15.71 13.37
CA LEU A 15 7.38 15.99 12.73
C LEU A 15 7.58 15.27 11.40
N ILE A 16 6.53 14.63 10.85
CA ILE A 16 6.59 13.92 9.56
C ILE A 16 7.16 14.79 8.43
N MET A 17 6.92 16.10 8.44
CA MET A 17 7.42 17.01 7.40
C MET A 17 8.87 17.44 7.57
N ASN A 18 9.51 17.10 8.70
CA ASN A 18 10.88 17.50 8.98
C ASN A 18 11.86 16.44 8.47
N ASP A 19 12.89 16.89 7.74
CA ASP A 19 13.95 16.03 7.19
C ASP A 19 14.66 15.20 8.27
N THR A 20 14.71 15.69 9.52
CA THR A 20 15.35 14.97 10.63
C THR A 20 14.63 13.68 11.01
N SER A 21 13.33 13.58 10.73
CA SER A 21 12.52 12.38 11.00
C SER A 21 12.62 11.32 9.90
N TRP A 22 13.44 11.58 8.87
CA TRP A 22 13.66 10.67 7.75
C TRP A 22 15.14 10.32 7.62
N LEU A 23 15.41 9.13 7.07
CA LEU A 23 16.71 8.74 6.59
C LEU A 23 16.76 9.07 5.09
N LEU A 24 17.45 10.17 4.79
CA LEU A 24 17.53 10.80 3.47
C LEU A 24 18.97 10.71 2.93
N GLU A 25 19.11 10.57 1.61
CA GLU A 25 20.37 10.89 0.92
C GLU A 25 20.57 12.41 0.89
N ASP A 26 21.80 12.87 0.68
CA ASP A 26 22.12 14.30 0.69
C ASP A 26 21.31 15.10 -0.32
N TYR A 27 21.06 14.55 -1.51
CA TYR A 27 20.25 15.20 -2.55
C TYR A 27 18.74 15.21 -2.25
N GLN A 28 18.27 14.43 -1.27
CA GLN A 28 16.84 14.37 -0.91
C GLN A 28 16.47 15.42 0.14
N ARG A 29 17.48 15.97 0.84
CA ARG A 29 17.31 17.00 1.87
C ARG A 29 16.80 18.32 1.26
N GLY A 30 15.99 19.04 2.00
CA GLY A 30 15.48 20.36 1.62
C GLY A 30 14.19 20.35 0.79
N GLY A 31 13.47 19.23 0.70
CA GLY A 31 12.13 19.22 0.10
C GLY A 31 11.52 17.89 -0.32
N SER A 32 12.30 16.80 -0.42
CA SER A 32 11.77 15.52 -0.94
C SER A 32 10.76 14.85 -0.01
N VAL A 33 10.81 15.13 1.30
CA VAL A 33 9.90 14.58 2.31
C VAL A 33 8.43 14.85 1.96
N LYS A 34 8.12 16.08 1.53
CA LYS A 34 6.76 16.45 1.12
C LYS A 34 6.25 15.56 -0.02
N THR A 35 7.13 15.21 -0.96
CA THR A 35 6.80 14.34 -2.09
C THR A 35 6.56 12.90 -1.63
N PHE A 36 7.35 12.37 -0.68
CA PHE A 36 7.13 11.03 -0.13
C PHE A 36 5.79 10.91 0.57
N VAL A 37 5.45 11.88 1.42
CA VAL A 37 4.14 11.93 2.09
C VAL A 37 3.02 12.01 1.07
N LYS A 38 3.16 12.85 0.03
CA LYS A 38 2.18 12.96 -1.04
C LYS A 38 2.00 11.66 -1.83
N HIS A 39 3.06 10.89 -2.07
CA HIS A 39 2.95 9.57 -2.71
C HIS A 39 2.11 8.60 -1.86
N ILE A 40 2.29 8.61 -0.54
CA ILE A 40 1.52 7.76 0.38
C ILE A 40 0.05 8.20 0.40
N GLU A 41 -0.22 9.50 0.53
CA GLU A 41 -1.58 10.05 0.54
C GLU A 41 -2.32 9.73 -0.77
N GLU A 42 -1.67 9.90 -1.93
CA GLU A 42 -2.29 9.58 -3.22
C GLU A 42 -2.50 8.07 -3.39
N GLY A 43 -1.56 7.24 -2.94
CA GLY A 43 -1.71 5.78 -2.93
C GLY A 43 -2.91 5.33 -2.10
N LEU A 44 -3.10 5.92 -0.91
CA LEU A 44 -4.26 5.67 -0.05
C LEU A 44 -5.56 6.13 -0.72
N LYS A 45 -5.57 7.35 -1.26
CA LYS A 45 -6.75 7.92 -1.93
C LYS A 45 -7.23 7.02 -3.08
N ILE A 46 -6.33 6.60 -3.96
CA ILE A 46 -6.65 5.71 -5.07
C ILE A 46 -7.19 4.36 -4.57
N ALA A 47 -6.60 3.83 -3.49
CA ALA A 47 -7.04 2.56 -2.91
C ALA A 47 -8.42 2.66 -2.25
N VAL A 48 -8.77 3.81 -1.67
CA VAL A 48 -10.11 4.08 -1.11
C VAL A 48 -11.15 4.23 -2.21
N GLU A 49 -10.81 4.95 -3.29
CA GLU A 49 -11.70 5.13 -4.45
C GLU A 49 -11.99 3.81 -5.17
N ASP A 50 -10.97 2.98 -5.38
CA ASP A 50 -11.10 1.66 -6.02
C ASP A 50 -11.18 0.54 -4.97
N LYS A 51 -12.40 0.14 -4.62
CA LYS A 51 -12.67 -0.94 -3.64
C LYS A 51 -12.12 -2.32 -4.03
N SER A 52 -11.80 -2.53 -5.32
CA SER A 52 -11.25 -3.80 -5.82
C SER A 52 -9.72 -3.82 -5.84
N SER A 53 -9.07 -2.71 -5.50
CA SER A 53 -7.62 -2.58 -5.54
C SER A 53 -6.94 -3.07 -4.26
N LEU A 54 -5.64 -3.38 -4.37
CA LEU A 54 -4.76 -3.64 -3.24
C LEU A 54 -3.59 -2.65 -3.31
N LEU A 55 -3.35 -1.92 -2.22
CA LEU A 55 -2.23 -0.99 -2.12
C LEU A 55 -0.96 -1.73 -1.69
N VAL A 56 0.02 -1.81 -2.58
CA VAL A 56 1.34 -2.35 -2.26
C VAL A 56 2.32 -1.19 -2.08
N PHE A 57 2.88 -1.05 -0.88
CA PHE A 57 4.09 -0.25 -0.67
C PHE A 57 5.29 -1.13 -0.98
N SER A 58 6.18 -0.67 -1.84
CA SER A 58 7.28 -1.49 -2.37
C SER A 58 8.60 -0.74 -2.22
N GLY A 59 9.62 -1.44 -1.73
CA GLY A 59 10.95 -0.88 -1.49
C GLY A 59 11.62 -1.56 -0.31
N GLY A 60 12.81 -2.13 -0.55
CA GLY A 60 13.56 -2.89 0.44
C GLY A 60 14.47 -2.05 1.33
N GLN A 61 15.38 -2.73 2.03
CA GLN A 61 16.37 -2.10 2.89
C GLN A 61 17.51 -1.47 2.06
N THR A 62 17.29 -0.26 1.57
CA THR A 62 18.30 0.50 0.80
C THR A 62 19.33 1.21 1.69
N ARG A 63 19.03 1.37 2.99
CA ARG A 63 19.87 2.09 3.95
C ARG A 63 20.51 1.13 4.95
N ARG A 64 21.85 1.11 4.98
CA ARG A 64 22.62 0.34 5.97
C ARG A 64 22.40 0.79 7.41
N GLN A 65 21.97 2.04 7.60
CA GLN A 65 21.75 2.64 8.92
C GLN A 65 20.39 2.28 9.53
N SER A 66 19.49 1.66 8.78
CA SER A 66 18.15 1.26 9.22
C SER A 66 18.00 -0.24 9.15
N TRP A 67 17.24 -0.82 10.07
CA TRP A 67 16.76 -2.20 9.95
C TRP A 67 15.39 -2.31 9.27
N LYS A 68 14.70 -1.18 9.12
CA LYS A 68 13.39 -1.09 8.44
C LYS A 68 13.59 -0.97 6.93
N THR A 69 12.65 -1.52 6.17
CA THR A 69 12.57 -1.29 4.72
C THR A 69 11.86 0.02 4.40
N GLU A 70 12.00 0.50 3.17
CA GLU A 70 11.23 1.66 2.70
C GLU A 70 9.72 1.37 2.72
N ALA A 71 9.31 0.16 2.28
CA ALA A 71 7.92 -0.28 2.26
C ALA A 71 7.30 -0.33 3.66
N GLU A 72 7.96 -0.95 4.64
CA GLU A 72 7.52 -0.98 6.04
C GLU A 72 7.34 0.43 6.60
N SER A 73 8.30 1.33 6.32
CA SER A 73 8.24 2.70 6.83
C SER A 73 7.06 3.47 6.25
N TYR A 74 6.74 3.26 4.98
CA TYR A 74 5.60 3.90 4.30
C TYR A 74 4.27 3.32 4.79
N TYR A 75 4.20 2.00 4.98
CA TYR A 75 3.04 1.32 5.53
C TYR A 75 2.74 1.83 6.96
N HIS A 76 3.77 1.90 7.80
CA HIS A 76 3.64 2.42 9.16
C HIS A 76 3.18 3.89 9.17
N LEU A 77 3.78 4.72 8.31
CA LEU A 77 3.37 6.12 8.16
C LEU A 77 1.91 6.25 7.71
N ALA A 78 1.46 5.41 6.78
CA ALA A 78 0.08 5.37 6.34
C ALA A 78 -0.90 5.07 7.49
N LEU A 79 -0.57 4.10 8.35
CA LEU A 79 -1.36 3.80 9.55
C LEU A 79 -1.40 4.98 10.52
N THR A 80 -0.25 5.61 10.77
CA THR A 80 -0.12 6.76 11.66
C THR A 80 -0.97 7.94 11.19
N MET A 81 -1.05 8.19 9.89
CA MET A 81 -1.80 9.32 9.34
C MET A 81 -3.31 9.18 9.49
N SER A 82 -3.85 7.96 9.64
CA SER A 82 -5.29 7.65 9.88
C SER A 82 -6.31 8.31 8.92
N LYS A 83 -5.86 8.92 7.81
CA LYS A 83 -6.73 9.58 6.82
C LYS A 83 -7.31 8.53 5.86
N GLY A 84 -8.41 7.90 6.24
CA GLY A 84 -9.20 7.02 5.36
C GLY A 84 -8.40 5.82 4.86
N LEU A 85 -8.34 4.76 5.66
CA LEU A 85 -7.61 3.55 5.29
C LEU A 85 -8.50 2.64 4.41
N PRO A 86 -7.95 2.01 3.36
CA PRO A 86 -8.73 1.12 2.51
C PRO A 86 -8.96 -0.22 3.20
N PHE A 87 -10.22 -0.54 3.50
CA PHE A 87 -10.62 -1.84 4.04
C PHE A 87 -11.30 -2.70 2.97
N PHE A 88 -11.21 -4.02 3.10
CA PHE A 88 -12.11 -4.93 2.38
C PHE A 88 -13.54 -4.67 2.86
N SER A 89 -14.52 -4.70 1.94
CA SER A 89 -15.93 -4.58 2.33
C SER A 89 -16.31 -5.72 3.27
N ASP A 90 -17.07 -5.43 4.32
CA ASP A 90 -17.56 -6.43 5.27
C ASP A 90 -18.19 -7.64 4.55
N SER A 91 -17.43 -8.73 4.41
CA SER A 91 -18.04 -10.03 4.64
C SER A 91 -18.46 -10.01 6.12
N GLN A 92 -19.72 -10.36 6.42
CA GLN A 92 -20.25 -10.43 7.78
C GLN A 92 -19.52 -11.41 8.73
N GLU A 93 -18.37 -11.93 8.32
CA GLU A 93 -17.52 -12.79 9.12
C GLU A 93 -16.44 -11.93 9.76
N ASP A 94 -16.66 -11.65 11.03
CA ASP A 94 -15.67 -11.16 11.96
C ASP A 94 -14.49 -12.15 12.01
N PRO A 95 -13.27 -11.80 11.56
CA PRO A 95 -12.12 -12.70 11.64
C PRO A 95 -11.66 -12.93 13.09
N SER A 96 -12.14 -12.14 14.06
CA SER A 96 -11.99 -12.46 15.48
C SER A 96 -12.93 -13.58 15.94
N GLN A 97 -13.95 -13.91 15.14
CA GLN A 97 -14.67 -15.18 15.22
C GLN A 97 -13.95 -16.24 14.38
N SER A 98 -12.66 -16.45 14.65
CA SER A 98 -12.12 -17.80 14.45
C SER A 98 -12.97 -18.71 15.33
N ARG A 99 -13.89 -19.48 14.73
CA ARG A 99 -14.58 -20.58 15.41
C ARG A 99 -13.52 -21.33 16.20
N LEU A 100 -13.74 -21.49 17.51
CA LEU A 100 -12.88 -22.38 18.27
C LEU A 100 -12.87 -23.72 17.53
N PRO A 101 -11.69 -24.37 17.38
CA PRO A 101 -11.68 -25.73 16.88
C PRO A 101 -12.72 -26.52 17.69
N PHE A 102 -13.66 -27.18 17.00
CA PHE A 102 -14.73 -28.03 17.58
C PHE A 102 -16.04 -27.36 18.08
N GLU A 103 -16.35 -26.11 17.73
CA GLU A 103 -17.67 -25.54 18.08
C GLU A 103 -18.83 -26.22 17.28
N PRO A 104 -19.86 -26.78 17.95
CA PRO A 104 -20.99 -27.41 17.27
C PRO A 104 -21.82 -26.37 16.50
N LEU A 105 -22.34 -26.73 15.32
CA LEU A 105 -23.22 -25.87 14.53
C LEU A 105 -24.56 -25.61 15.27
N ASP A 106 -24.69 -24.48 15.94
CA ASP A 106 -25.96 -24.05 16.54
C ASP A 106 -26.91 -23.42 15.48
N LYS A 107 -28.17 -23.88 15.47
CA LYS A 107 -29.20 -23.62 14.46
C LYS A 107 -30.11 -22.43 14.77
N SER A 108 -29.69 -21.49 15.62
CA SER A 108 -30.56 -20.42 16.10
C SER A 108 -29.90 -19.04 16.14
N LYS A 109 -29.73 -18.40 14.97
CA LYS A 109 -29.47 -16.95 14.91
C LYS A 109 -30.73 -16.18 15.33
N ALA A 110 -30.68 -15.40 16.40
CA ALA A 110 -31.20 -14.02 16.46
C ALA A 110 -31.05 -13.40 17.86
N ALA A 111 -30.01 -12.58 18.06
CA ALA A 111 -30.04 -11.55 19.09
C ALA A 111 -29.29 -10.30 18.63
N ARG A 112 -30.05 -9.19 18.61
CA ARG A 112 -29.71 -7.80 18.25
C ARG A 112 -28.29 -7.35 18.61
N ALA A 113 -27.55 -6.85 17.61
CA ALA A 113 -26.36 -6.05 17.83
C ALA A 113 -26.75 -4.61 18.25
N SER A 114 -26.51 -4.28 19.51
CA SER A 114 -26.60 -2.93 20.05
C SER A 114 -25.38 -2.10 19.61
N ARG A 115 -25.64 -0.90 19.09
CA ARG A 115 -24.63 0.10 18.75
C ARG A 115 -23.98 0.62 20.04
N TYR A 116 -22.73 0.26 20.28
CA TYR A 116 -21.83 0.93 21.22
C TYR A 116 -20.49 1.19 20.51
N MET A 117 -20.23 2.45 20.18
CA MET A 117 -18.88 2.92 19.82
C MET A 117 -18.06 3.00 21.11
N GLY A 118 -17.15 2.06 21.32
CA GLY A 118 -16.25 2.00 22.46
C GLY A 118 -14.79 2.01 22.02
N ALA A 119 -13.95 2.73 22.76
CA ALA A 119 -12.54 3.02 22.51
C ALA A 119 -11.57 1.82 22.59
N ASN A 120 -11.98 0.66 22.07
CA ASN A 120 -11.24 -0.60 22.04
C ASN A 120 -11.49 -1.32 20.70
N GLU A 121 -11.53 -0.60 19.59
CA GLU A 121 -11.37 -1.22 18.27
C GLU A 121 -9.91 -1.68 18.17
N TYR A 122 -9.67 -2.98 18.40
CA TYR A 122 -8.49 -3.61 17.82
C TYR A 122 -8.55 -3.31 16.33
N PHE A 123 -7.63 -2.47 15.87
CA PHE A 123 -7.54 -2.13 14.46
C PHE A 123 -7.26 -3.44 13.71
N ASP A 124 -8.27 -3.96 13.00
CA ASP A 124 -8.15 -5.24 12.31
C ASP A 124 -7.28 -5.04 11.07
N LEU A 125 -5.97 -5.14 11.29
CA LEU A 125 -4.95 -5.06 10.26
C LEU A 125 -5.16 -6.14 9.19
N GLY A 126 -5.85 -7.24 9.51
CA GLY A 126 -6.18 -8.30 8.55
C GLY A 126 -7.21 -7.87 7.50
N ARG A 127 -8.03 -6.84 7.79
CA ARG A 127 -9.03 -6.28 6.86
C ARG A 127 -8.48 -5.17 5.97
N LEU A 128 -7.24 -4.76 6.18
CA LEU A 128 -6.63 -3.70 5.39
C LEU A 128 -6.30 -4.18 3.97
N ARG A 129 -6.69 -3.39 2.96
CA ARG A 129 -6.28 -3.55 1.57
C ARG A 129 -4.94 -2.86 1.30
N MET A 130 -3.99 -3.07 2.20
CA MET A 130 -2.61 -2.62 2.04
C MET A 130 -1.64 -3.69 2.48
N THR A 131 -0.48 -3.76 1.81
CA THR A 131 0.59 -4.69 2.13
C THR A 131 1.95 -4.10 1.76
N THR A 132 3.02 -4.72 2.24
CA THR A 132 4.41 -4.37 1.95
C THR A 132 5.04 -5.36 0.97
N GLU A 133 6.00 -4.86 0.21
CA GLU A 133 6.97 -5.61 -0.57
C GLU A 133 8.37 -5.09 -0.21
N ASP A 134 9.15 -5.94 0.46
CA ASP A 134 10.28 -5.53 1.29
C ASP A 134 11.66 -5.85 0.67
N TYR A 135 11.71 -6.31 -0.57
CA TYR A 135 12.92 -6.80 -1.22
C TYR A 135 13.36 -5.97 -2.42
N ALA A 136 12.51 -5.12 -2.99
CA ALA A 136 12.88 -4.32 -4.16
C ALA A 136 14.01 -3.33 -3.87
N LEU A 137 15.13 -3.47 -4.58
CA LEU A 137 16.30 -2.58 -4.48
C LEU A 137 16.34 -1.52 -5.58
N ASP A 138 15.54 -1.66 -6.63
CA ASP A 138 15.46 -0.71 -7.75
C ASP A 138 14.02 -0.54 -8.27
N SER A 139 13.82 0.42 -9.19
CA SER A 139 12.50 0.71 -9.76
C SER A 139 11.88 -0.42 -10.59
N PHE A 140 12.70 -1.29 -11.20
CA PHE A 140 12.19 -2.43 -11.98
C PHE A 140 11.68 -3.51 -11.04
N GLN A 141 12.46 -3.83 -10.00
CA GLN A 141 12.08 -4.76 -8.94
C GLN A 141 10.84 -4.27 -8.20
N ASN A 142 10.75 -2.97 -7.90
CA ASN A 142 9.55 -2.40 -7.29
C ASN A 142 8.29 -2.74 -8.10
N PHE A 143 8.37 -2.65 -9.43
CA PHE A 143 7.26 -2.97 -10.32
C PHE A 143 6.96 -4.47 -10.37
N LEU A 144 7.98 -5.30 -10.62
CA LEU A 144 7.83 -6.75 -10.75
C LEU A 144 7.39 -7.40 -9.43
N PHE A 145 8.03 -7.07 -8.33
CA PHE A 145 7.73 -7.65 -7.02
C PHE A 145 6.38 -7.17 -6.50
N SER A 146 5.95 -5.94 -6.81
CA SER A 146 4.57 -5.52 -6.52
C SER A 146 3.53 -6.37 -7.24
N ILE A 147 3.78 -6.80 -8.49
CA ILE A 147 2.89 -7.69 -9.23
C ILE A 147 2.86 -9.09 -8.59
N ALA A 148 4.03 -9.62 -8.23
CA ALA A 148 4.13 -10.91 -7.54
C ALA A 148 3.42 -10.86 -6.17
N ARG A 149 3.64 -9.80 -5.39
CA ARG A 149 3.02 -9.59 -4.08
C ARG A 149 1.49 -9.49 -4.18
N PHE A 150 0.99 -8.84 -5.23
CA PHE A 150 -0.45 -8.80 -5.49
C PHE A 150 -1.02 -10.21 -5.73
N TYR A 151 -0.32 -11.05 -6.50
CA TYR A 151 -0.72 -12.44 -6.73
C TYR A 151 -0.68 -13.27 -5.45
N GLU A 152 0.37 -13.12 -4.63
CA GLU A 152 0.46 -13.81 -3.34
C GLU A 152 -0.72 -13.47 -2.42
N PHE A 153 -1.13 -12.21 -2.40
CA PHE A 153 -2.18 -11.74 -1.49
C PHE A 153 -3.60 -12.05 -1.99
N THR A 154 -3.83 -12.02 -3.31
CA THR A 154 -5.18 -12.13 -3.89
C THR A 154 -5.43 -13.45 -4.64
N GLY A 155 -4.39 -14.24 -4.90
CA GLY A 155 -4.45 -15.45 -5.73
C GLY A 155 -4.61 -15.21 -7.24
N THR A 156 -4.64 -13.95 -7.69
CA THR A 156 -4.80 -13.60 -9.11
C THR A 156 -3.85 -12.47 -9.51
N TYR A 157 -3.46 -12.41 -10.79
CA TYR A 157 -2.66 -11.28 -11.27
C TYR A 157 -3.54 -10.03 -11.44
N PRO A 158 -2.98 -8.82 -11.20
CA PRO A 158 -3.76 -7.60 -11.35
C PRO A 158 -4.19 -7.42 -12.81
N GLN A 159 -5.39 -6.87 -13.03
CA GLN A 159 -5.83 -6.50 -14.39
C GLN A 159 -5.38 -5.09 -14.76
N LYS A 160 -5.19 -4.24 -13.75
CA LYS A 160 -4.81 -2.83 -13.84
C LYS A 160 -3.79 -2.54 -12.75
N ILE A 161 -2.74 -1.78 -13.09
CA ILE A 161 -1.74 -1.31 -12.15
C ILE A 161 -1.72 0.21 -12.18
N THR A 162 -1.77 0.83 -11.00
CA THR A 162 -1.47 2.25 -10.84
C THR A 162 -0.14 2.37 -10.08
N VAL A 163 0.82 3.06 -10.68
CA VAL A 163 2.13 3.34 -10.07
C VAL A 163 2.14 4.77 -9.55
N VAL A 164 2.45 4.95 -8.26
CA VAL A 164 2.67 6.26 -7.64
C VAL A 164 4.16 6.42 -7.33
N SER A 165 4.82 7.37 -7.98
CA SER A 165 6.24 7.66 -7.79
C SER A 165 6.57 9.05 -8.35
N TYR A 166 7.84 9.44 -8.43
CA TYR A 166 8.25 10.72 -8.98
C TYR A 166 7.88 10.88 -10.47
N GLU A 167 7.43 12.06 -10.91
CA GLU A 167 7.06 12.28 -12.33
C GLU A 167 8.21 11.98 -13.29
N PHE A 168 9.46 12.33 -12.96
CA PHE A 168 10.61 12.05 -13.83
C PHE A 168 10.89 10.54 -14.04
N LYS A 169 10.35 9.66 -13.19
CA LYS A 169 10.48 8.20 -13.34
C LYS A 169 9.44 7.60 -14.27
N LYS A 170 8.41 8.35 -14.67
CA LYS A 170 7.29 7.89 -15.51
C LYS A 170 7.75 7.15 -16.75
N ARG A 171 8.67 7.76 -17.50
CA ARG A 171 9.22 7.17 -18.73
C ARG A 171 9.86 5.80 -18.49
N ARG A 172 10.56 5.61 -17.37
CA ARG A 172 11.18 4.32 -17.04
C ARG A 172 10.14 3.26 -16.74
N PHE A 173 9.09 3.58 -15.98
CA PHE A 173 8.04 2.62 -15.67
C PHE A 173 7.22 2.24 -16.91
N VAL A 174 6.82 3.23 -17.70
CA VAL A 174 5.92 3.03 -18.84
C VAL A 174 6.63 2.46 -20.06
N ASP A 175 7.81 2.99 -20.41
CA ASP A 175 8.47 2.64 -21.68
C ASP A 175 9.47 1.48 -21.51
N LEU A 176 10.08 1.33 -20.34
CA LEU A 176 11.13 0.32 -20.10
C LEU A 176 10.61 -0.85 -19.27
N HIS A 177 10.14 -0.61 -18.04
CA HIS A 177 9.79 -1.68 -17.10
C HIS A 177 8.55 -2.44 -17.55
N ALA A 178 7.48 -1.73 -17.91
CA ALA A 178 6.27 -2.35 -18.45
C ALA A 178 6.56 -3.11 -19.75
N HIS A 179 7.39 -2.55 -20.63
CA HIS A 179 7.79 -3.22 -21.86
C HIS A 179 8.61 -4.49 -21.59
N ALA A 180 9.58 -4.44 -20.67
CA ALA A 180 10.40 -5.58 -20.28
C ALA A 180 9.57 -6.72 -19.68
N LEU A 181 8.54 -6.40 -18.89
CA LEU A 181 7.59 -7.39 -18.35
C LEU A 181 6.52 -7.82 -19.35
N ARG A 182 6.55 -7.31 -20.59
CA ARG A 182 5.50 -7.51 -21.60
C ARG A 182 4.11 -7.13 -21.07
N TRP A 183 4.05 -6.16 -20.16
CA TRP A 183 2.81 -5.66 -19.62
C TRP A 183 2.05 -4.88 -20.71
N PRO A 184 0.78 -5.20 -20.99
CA PRO A 184 0.03 -4.59 -22.07
C PRO A 184 -0.47 -3.18 -21.67
N SER A 185 0.45 -2.23 -21.54
CA SER A 185 0.20 -0.84 -21.09
C SER A 185 -0.85 -0.11 -21.95
N ASN A 186 -0.79 -0.28 -23.27
CA ASN A 186 -1.69 0.37 -24.24
C ASN A 186 -3.05 -0.32 -24.39
N LYS A 187 -3.26 -1.48 -23.75
CA LYS A 187 -4.53 -2.20 -23.85
C LYS A 187 -5.52 -1.60 -22.85
N LEU A 188 -6.73 -1.33 -23.31
CA LEU A 188 -7.82 -0.85 -22.46
C LEU A 188 -8.51 -2.04 -21.77
N ILE A 189 -8.95 -1.83 -20.53
CA ILE A 189 -9.89 -2.72 -19.85
C ILE A 189 -11.34 -2.32 -20.18
N PRO A 190 -12.33 -3.22 -19.99
CA PRO A 190 -13.74 -2.84 -20.05
C PRO A 190 -13.99 -1.60 -19.18
N GLY A 191 -14.53 -0.53 -19.77
CA GLY A 191 -14.63 0.80 -19.13
C GLY A 191 -13.59 1.83 -19.61
N GLY A 192 -12.78 1.52 -20.63
CA GLY A 192 -11.95 2.49 -21.35
C GLY A 192 -10.72 2.99 -20.59
N THR A 193 -10.42 2.42 -19.42
CA THR A 193 -9.23 2.78 -18.64
C THR A 193 -8.01 1.99 -19.13
N GLN A 194 -6.83 2.59 -19.08
CA GLN A 194 -5.57 1.90 -19.38
C GLN A 194 -5.23 0.85 -18.31
N ARG A 195 -4.55 -0.22 -18.73
CA ARG A 195 -4.04 -1.25 -17.80
C ARG A 195 -2.88 -0.78 -16.94
N LEU A 196 -2.17 0.26 -17.36
CA LEU A 196 -1.10 0.87 -16.59
C LEU A 196 -1.38 2.36 -16.48
N ASN A 197 -1.63 2.82 -15.25
CA ASN A 197 -1.73 4.23 -14.92
C ASN A 197 -0.47 4.64 -14.16
N TYR A 198 0.01 5.85 -14.43
CA TYR A 198 1.14 6.43 -13.72
C TYR A 198 0.72 7.76 -13.11
N HIS A 199 0.85 7.88 -11.79
CA HIS A 199 0.64 9.11 -11.06
C HIS A 199 2.00 9.62 -10.58
N GLY A 200 2.49 10.68 -11.21
CA GLY A 200 3.72 11.35 -10.78
C GLY A 200 3.45 12.59 -9.96
N THR A 201 4.21 12.77 -8.88
CA THR A 201 4.17 13.98 -8.06
C THR A 201 5.50 14.66 -7.88
#